data_AF-A0AA87B032-F1
#
_entry.id   AF-A0AA87B032-F1
#
_cell.length_a   1.000
_cell.length_b   1.000
_cell.length_c   1.000
_cell.angle_alpha   90.00
_cell.angle_beta   90.00
_cell.angle_gamma   90.00
#
_symmetry.space_group_name_H-M   'P 1'
#
loop_
_entity.id
_entity.type
_entity.pdbx_description
1 polymer ?
#
loop_
_entity_poly.entity_id
_entity_poly.type
_entity_poly.pdbx_seq_one_letter_code
_entity_poly.pdbx_strand_id
1 'polypeptide(L)'
;MNKQQRVRREMERHKMANYIAKERQDVFIQSILILMYTLRNDYNFGQKRVMDFISKFLDNMTDFKLGKYYTREMLIETLETELSLNVEQFIKSEVLKTYERFQKGV
;
A
#
# COMPACT_ATOMS: atom_id res chain seq x y z
N MET A 1 -20.24 0.44 35.26
CA MET A 1 -18.89 -0.05 34.87
C MET A 1 -17.87 0.63 35.77
N ASN A 2 -17.09 -0.14 36.54
CA ASN A 2 -16.10 0.40 37.49
C ASN A 2 -14.92 1.06 36.72
N LYS A 3 -14.35 2.13 37.28
CA LYS A 3 -13.12 2.81 36.79
C LYS A 3 -12.02 1.83 36.38
N GLN A 4 -11.77 0.76 37.14
CA GLN A 4 -10.78 -0.27 36.80
C GLN A 4 -11.14 -1.06 35.52
N GLN A 5 -12.41 -1.38 35.31
CA GLN A 5 -12.88 -2.06 34.09
C GLN A 5 -12.75 -1.15 32.86
N ARG A 6 -12.97 0.16 33.04
CA ARG A 6 -12.79 1.15 31.97
C ARG A 6 -11.33 1.30 31.57
N VAL A 7 -10.42 1.43 32.55
CA VAL A 7 -8.97 1.51 32.31
C VAL A 7 -8.44 0.24 31.63
N ARG A 8 -8.92 -0.95 32.01
CA ARG A 8 -8.55 -2.20 31.35
C ARG A 8 -8.99 -2.27 29.89
N ARG A 9 -10.23 -1.85 29.58
CA ARG A 9 -10.73 -1.77 28.21
C ARG A 9 -9.96 -0.76 27.36
N GLU A 10 -9.60 0.39 27.92
CA GLU A 10 -8.78 1.39 27.22
C GLU A 10 -7.38 0.81 26.91
N MET A 11 -6.72 0.13 27.85
CA MET A 11 -5.44 -0.55 27.60
C MET A 11 -5.53 -1.65 26.53
N GLU A 12 -6.58 -2.47 26.54
CA GLU A 12 -6.80 -3.51 25.53
C GLU A 12 -7.01 -2.90 24.14
N ARG A 13 -7.76 -1.79 24.03
CA ARG A 13 -7.90 -1.03 22.78
C ARG A 13 -6.58 -0.47 22.30
N HIS A 14 -5.75 0.10 23.19
CA HIS A 14 -4.43 0.60 22.82
C HIS A 14 -3.48 -0.51 22.36
N LYS A 15 -3.48 -1.67 23.04
CA LYS A 15 -2.71 -2.85 22.60
C LYS A 15 -3.13 -3.31 21.21
N MET A 16 -4.44 -3.41 20.96
CA MET A 16 -4.97 -3.78 19.65
C MET A 16 -4.60 -2.75 18.56
N ALA A 17 -4.73 -1.45 18.86
CA ALA A 17 -4.34 -0.39 17.92
C ALA A 17 -2.85 -0.46 17.58
N ASN A 18 -1.99 -0.69 18.58
CA ASN A 18 -0.55 -0.85 18.38
C ASN A 18 -0.21 -2.10 17.57
N TYR A 19 -0.90 -3.21 17.81
CA TYR A 19 -0.76 -4.43 17.00
C TYR A 19 -1.12 -4.15 15.54
N ILE A 20 -2.30 -3.58 15.29
CA ILE A 20 -2.77 -3.21 13.94
C ILE A 20 -1.77 -2.26 13.26
N ALA A 21 -1.21 -1.29 13.99
CA ALA A 21 -0.21 -0.38 13.44
C ALA A 21 1.08 -1.11 13.01
N LYS A 22 1.56 -2.05 13.85
CA LYS A 22 2.73 -2.88 13.52
C LYS A 22 2.48 -3.77 12.31
N GLU A 23 1.34 -4.46 12.27
CA GLU A 23 0.97 -5.30 11.12
C GLU A 23 0.89 -4.48 9.83
N ARG A 24 0.30 -3.28 9.87
CA ARG A 24 0.26 -2.37 8.71
C ARG A 24 1.66 -1.92 8.28
N GLN A 25 2.53 -1.64 9.23
CA GLN A 25 3.91 -1.27 8.94
C GLN A 25 4.67 -2.44 8.29
N ASP A 26 4.47 -3.66 8.79
CA ASP A 26 5.11 -4.85 8.24
C ASP A 26 4.62 -5.14 6.81
N VAL A 27 3.31 -5.14 6.58
CA VAL A 27 2.72 -5.27 5.23
C VAL A 27 3.25 -4.20 4.28
N PHE A 28 3.44 -2.98 4.76
CA PHE A 28 3.99 -1.89 3.95
C PHE A 28 5.46 -2.14 3.57
N ILE A 29 6.29 -2.58 4.52
CA ILE A 29 7.69 -2.94 4.27
C ILE A 29 7.77 -4.11 3.28
N GLN A 30 6.99 -5.17 3.50
CA GLN A 30 6.93 -6.32 2.59
C GLN A 30 6.55 -5.90 1.17
N SER A 31 5.58 -5.00 1.03
CA SER A 31 5.15 -4.47 -0.26
C SER A 31 6.28 -3.74 -1.00
N ILE A 32 7.08 -2.93 -0.29
CA ILE A 32 8.26 -2.26 -0.87
C ILE A 32 9.31 -3.28 -1.30
N LEU A 33 9.60 -4.28 -0.47
CA LEU A 33 10.58 -5.33 -0.79
C LEU A 33 10.19 -6.11 -2.05
N ILE A 34 8.92 -6.53 -2.15
CA ILE A 34 8.39 -7.22 -3.33
C ILE A 34 8.47 -6.32 -4.56
N LEU A 35 8.11 -5.04 -4.44
CA LEU A 35 8.20 -4.08 -5.55
C LEU A 35 9.64 -3.90 -6.05
N MET A 36 10.61 -3.75 -5.12
CA MET A 36 12.03 -3.69 -5.47
C MET A 36 12.50 -4.96 -6.19
N TYR A 37 12.10 -6.13 -5.68
CA TYR A 37 12.43 -7.41 -6.27
C TYR A 37 11.88 -7.53 -7.70
N THR A 38 10.60 -7.21 -7.91
CA THR A 38 9.94 -7.24 -9.22
C THR A 38 10.60 -6.27 -10.20
N LEU A 39 10.87 -5.03 -9.80
CA LEU A 39 11.55 -4.06 -10.66
C LEU A 39 12.93 -4.54 -11.11
N ARG A 40 13.67 -5.19 -10.19
CA ARG A 40 14.99 -5.73 -10.50
C ARG A 40 14.93 -6.97 -11.39
N ASN A 41 14.13 -7.96 -11.02
CA ASN A 41 14.18 -9.30 -11.61
C ASN A 41 13.25 -9.46 -12.81
N ASP A 42 12.09 -8.81 -12.80
CA ASP A 42 11.08 -8.96 -13.85
C ASP A 42 11.21 -7.84 -14.89
N TYR A 43 11.66 -6.65 -14.47
CA TYR A 43 11.83 -5.47 -15.35
C TYR A 43 13.28 -5.08 -15.62
N ASN A 44 14.26 -5.82 -15.09
CA ASN A 44 15.70 -5.61 -15.30
C ASN A 44 16.22 -4.20 -14.95
N PHE A 45 15.58 -3.51 -14.01
CA PHE A 45 16.08 -2.19 -13.59
C PHE A 45 17.46 -2.32 -12.92
N GLY A 46 18.37 -1.42 -13.28
CA GLY A 46 19.65 -1.25 -12.59
C GLY A 46 19.45 -0.74 -11.16
N GLN A 47 20.43 -0.98 -10.28
CA GLN A 47 20.38 -0.56 -8.86
C GLN A 47 19.91 0.90 -8.70
N LYS A 48 20.54 1.84 -9.42
CA LYS A 48 20.18 3.26 -9.36
C LYS A 48 18.70 3.48 -9.67
N ARG A 49 18.19 2.88 -10.75
CA ARG A 49 16.80 3.06 -11.18
C ARG A 49 15.79 2.47 -10.19
N VAL A 50 16.12 1.34 -9.54
CA VAL A 50 15.28 0.78 -8.47
C VAL A 50 15.23 1.72 -7.27
N MET A 51 16.38 2.22 -6.81
CA MET A 51 16.45 3.14 -5.67
C MET A 51 15.74 4.46 -5.95
N ASP A 52 15.96 5.05 -7.13
CA ASP A 52 15.31 6.29 -7.56
C ASP A 52 13.79 6.12 -7.63
N PHE A 53 13.31 4.98 -8.15
CA PHE A 53 11.89 4.68 -8.20
C PHE A 53 11.27 4.58 -6.80
N ILE A 54 11.88 3.82 -5.88
CA ILE A 54 11.33 3.64 -4.53
C ILE A 54 11.31 4.96 -3.76
N SER A 55 12.39 5.74 -3.82
CA SER A 55 12.43 7.06 -3.19
C SER A 55 11.30 7.95 -3.71
N LYS A 56 11.13 8.03 -5.05
CA LYS A 56 10.08 8.87 -5.65
C LYS A 56 8.67 8.37 -5.32
N PHE A 57 8.47 7.05 -5.25
CA PHE A 57 7.21 6.45 -4.83
C PHE A 57 6.85 6.83 -3.38
N LEU A 58 7.82 6.77 -2.46
CA LEU A 58 7.61 7.14 -1.05
C LEU A 58 7.32 8.62 -0.86
N ASP A 59 8.00 9.49 -1.61
CA ASP A 59 7.72 10.93 -1.63
C ASP A 59 6.28 11.19 -2.08
N ASN A 60 5.90 10.64 -3.26
CA ASN A 60 4.55 10.82 -3.81
C ASN A 60 3.45 10.25 -2.89
N MET A 61 3.70 9.12 -2.22
CA MET A 61 2.75 8.54 -1.27
C MET A 61 2.56 9.45 -0.05
N THR A 62 3.65 10.02 0.47
CA THR A 62 3.60 10.99 1.57
C THR A 62 2.84 12.24 1.16
N ASP A 63 3.14 12.79 -0.01
CA ASP A 63 2.48 13.97 -0.57
C ASP A 63 0.98 13.76 -0.78
N PHE A 64 0.60 12.58 -1.28
CA PHE A 64 -0.80 12.17 -1.41
C PHE A 64 -1.49 12.09 -0.04
N LYS A 65 -0.85 11.46 0.96
CA LYS A 65 -1.41 11.34 2.31
C LYS A 65 -1.55 12.66 3.05
N LEU A 66 -0.65 13.61 2.78
CA LEU A 66 -0.73 14.96 3.30
C LEU A 66 -1.72 15.84 2.53
N GLY A 67 -2.29 15.34 1.42
CA GLY A 67 -3.22 16.08 0.57
C GLY A 67 -2.60 17.31 -0.09
N LYS A 68 -1.28 17.32 -0.29
CA LYS A 68 -0.54 18.52 -0.73
C LYS A 68 -0.63 18.78 -2.23
N TYR A 69 -0.58 17.73 -3.04
CA TYR A 69 -0.36 17.87 -4.48
C TYR A 69 -1.38 17.15 -5.36
N TYR A 70 -1.92 16.00 -4.93
CA TYR A 70 -2.82 15.19 -5.75
C TYR A 70 -3.94 14.58 -4.91
N THR A 71 -5.17 14.59 -5.45
CA THR A 71 -6.30 13.79 -4.92
C THR A 71 -6.38 12.44 -5.62
N ARG A 72 -7.23 11.54 -5.12
CA ARG A 72 -7.41 10.22 -5.72
C ARG A 72 -7.99 10.34 -7.13
N GLU A 73 -8.94 11.26 -7.30
CA GLU A 73 -9.63 11.54 -8.56
C GLU A 73 -8.62 12.04 -9.61
N MET A 74 -7.75 12.99 -9.24
CA MET A 74 -6.72 13.49 -10.14
C MET A 74 -5.74 12.39 -10.60
N LEU A 75 -5.33 11.51 -9.68
CA LEU A 75 -4.45 10.39 -10.03
C LEU A 75 -5.16 9.41 -10.98
N ILE A 76 -6.43 9.10 -10.73
CA ILE A 76 -7.22 8.23 -11.60
C ILE A 76 -7.33 8.86 -12.99
N GLU A 77 -7.82 10.10 -13.10
CA GLU A 77 -8.01 10.79 -14.39
C GLU A 77 -6.71 10.86 -15.20
N THR A 78 -5.59 11.18 -14.54
CA THR A 78 -4.28 11.21 -15.18
C THR A 78 -3.90 9.83 -15.71
N LEU A 79 -4.04 8.77 -14.90
CA LEU A 79 -3.67 7.42 -15.32
C LEU A 79 -4.60 6.87 -16.42
N GLU A 80 -5.89 7.18 -16.37
CA GLU A 80 -6.84 6.77 -17.42
C GLU A 80 -6.51 7.43 -18.75
N THR A 81 -6.12 8.71 -18.72
CA THR A 81 -5.73 9.47 -19.90
C THR A 81 -4.40 8.97 -20.47
N GLU A 82 -3.34 8.94 -19.66
CA GLU A 82 -1.98 8.62 -20.10
C GLU A 82 -1.80 7.15 -20.48
N LEU A 83 -2.51 6.24 -19.81
CA LEU A 83 -2.41 4.80 -20.07
C LEU A 83 -3.56 4.25 -20.91
N SER A 84 -4.54 5.09 -21.28
CA SER A 84 -5.71 4.71 -22.08
C SER A 84 -6.43 3.47 -21.53
N LEU A 85 -6.67 3.44 -20.21
CA LEU A 85 -7.30 2.32 -19.50
C LEU A 85 -8.37 2.80 -18.53
N ASN A 86 -9.29 1.92 -18.12
CA ASN A 86 -10.20 2.18 -16.99
C ASN A 86 -9.53 1.70 -15.69
N VAL A 87 -9.13 2.62 -14.82
CA VAL A 87 -8.30 2.31 -13.65
C VAL A 87 -9.07 1.47 -12.65
N GLU A 88 -10.35 1.79 -12.43
CA GLU A 88 -11.18 1.06 -11.46
C GLU A 88 -11.39 -0.39 -11.87
N GLN A 89 -11.72 -0.63 -13.15
CA GLN A 89 -11.88 -1.98 -13.69
C GLN A 89 -10.55 -2.76 -13.66
N PHE A 90 -9.45 -2.11 -14.03
CA PHE A 90 -8.12 -2.73 -13.97
C PHE A 90 -7.77 -3.18 -12.55
N ILE A 91 -7.89 -2.29 -11.56
CA ILE A 91 -7.59 -2.61 -10.15
C ILE A 91 -8.50 -3.74 -9.65
N LYS A 92 -9.81 -3.70 -9.94
CA LYS A 92 -10.74 -4.76 -9.52
C LYS A 92 -10.34 -6.12 -10.09
N SER A 93 -9.95 -6.16 -11.37
CA SER A 93 -9.50 -7.38 -12.04
C SER A 93 -8.22 -7.95 -11.40
N GLU A 94 -7.20 -7.12 -11.16
CA GLU A 94 -5.94 -7.58 -10.56
C GLU A 94 -6.11 -8.03 -9.11
N VAL A 95 -6.97 -7.35 -8.33
CA VAL A 95 -7.31 -7.77 -6.97
C VAL A 95 -8.02 -9.13 -6.97
N LEU A 96 -8.96 -9.35 -7.90
CA LEU A 96 -9.64 -10.64 -8.02
C LEU A 96 -8.66 -11.76 -8.37
N LYS A 97 -7.79 -11.57 -9.36
CA LYS A 97 -6.75 -12.54 -9.73
C LYS A 97 -5.84 -12.87 -8.55
N THR A 98 -5.44 -11.85 -7.79
CA THR A 98 -4.60 -12.00 -6.60
C THR A 98 -5.34 -12.84 -5.54
N TYR A 99 -6.60 -12.53 -5.28
CA TYR A 99 -7.43 -13.28 -4.34
C TYR A 99 -7.60 -14.76 -4.75
N GLU A 100 -7.90 -15.02 -6.02
CA GLU A 100 -8.01 -16.39 -6.54
C GLU A 100 -6.70 -17.16 -6.41
N ARG A 101 -5.56 -16.49 -6.64
CA ARG A 101 -4.24 -17.10 -6.47
C ARG A 101 -3.97 -17.46 -5.00
N PHE A 102 -4.28 -16.55 -4.07
CA PHE A 102 -4.20 -16.83 -2.64
C PHE A 102 -5.06 -18.03 -2.23
N GLN A 103 -6.30 -18.13 -2.72
CA GLN A 103 -7.18 -19.26 -2.41
C GLN A 103 -6.66 -20.59 -2.93
N LYS A 104 -6.01 -20.59 -4.10
CA LYS A 104 -5.44 -21.81 -4.71
C LYS A 104 -4.13 -22.24 -4.06
N GLY A 105 -3.48 -21.38 -3.28
CA GLY A 105 -2.22 -21.69 -2.58
C GLY A 105 -1.02 -21.88 -3.51
N VAL A 106 -1.03 -21.23 -4.68
CA VAL A 106 0.03 -21.31 -5.71
C VAL A 106 0.76 -19.97 -5.87
#